data_AF-A0A519V0G7-F1
#
_entry.id   AF-A0A519V0G7-F1
#
_cell.length_a   1.000
_cell.length_b   1.000
_cell.length_c   1.000
_cell.angle_alpha   90.00
_cell.angle_beta   90.00
_cell.angle_gamma   90.00
#
_symmetry.space_group_name_H-M   'P 1'
#
loop_
_entity.id
_entity.type
_entity.pdbx_description
1 polymer ?
#
loop_
_entity_poly.entity_id
_entity_poly.type
_entity_poly.pdbx_seq_one_letter_code
_entity_poly.pdbx_strand_id
1 'polypeptide(L)'
;MYQLVLALLLCWLTLPVLAQQQLAKARQNSYLTKVFRLTEAQTRRLYERGLPSARPDFFTVVVDSFRTDEPMARWRPLPLGYYLVAHTEGPQLVYWLRAETSRTVEVIDNQRDLSLTVRDSLGRLLPNAQVAVAGRPLPYDPATHAYRRTRGRRAGLVAVTVGGRTTFHPLASPAARPRGSWALRAGRRVLFGRPLGYLTVPVWRTAQALRHPAQATTGLVGLLRSPFSEDLRDQRRDQRQYQNRERWLSYLVVSQPRYRPTGDTLRLKARVLRRSNGRPSTQPLTLWLNGGGLGRRKRLATLRPVRPGSYEYSLPLTDTLGLRVDTSVDLYLEDSQEHNVAEGSFRYEDYELKNDHYALRLLAKEPWRGQPQAVFLRGSDANELNLPDARVRLAVLPAAAPGRLPTRRLFLPDTLWTHAQLLDPLGETRVNIPPRIFPDLDLSYAVQATFLTSDNERHVETISLPY
;
A
#
# COMPACT_ATOMS: atom_id res chain seq x y z
N MET A 1 66.59 -2.45 -49.20
CA MET A 1 65.44 -3.31 -48.86
C MET A 1 65.39 -3.68 -47.37
N TYR A 2 66.51 -4.03 -46.73
CA TYR A 2 66.54 -4.44 -45.31
C TYR A 2 66.12 -3.37 -44.27
N GLN A 3 66.40 -2.08 -44.52
CA GLN A 3 66.00 -1.00 -43.60
C GLN A 3 64.47 -0.77 -43.56
N LEU A 4 63.77 -1.00 -44.69
CA LEU A 4 62.31 -0.92 -44.74
C LEU A 4 61.66 -2.08 -43.99
N VAL A 5 62.24 -3.28 -44.05
CA VAL A 5 61.74 -4.46 -43.33
C VAL A 5 61.90 -4.29 -41.82
N LEU A 6 63.04 -3.74 -41.36
CA LEU A 6 63.27 -3.47 -39.94
C LEU A 6 62.30 -2.43 -39.38
N ALA A 7 62.03 -1.35 -40.15
CA ALA A 7 61.06 -0.32 -39.77
C ALA A 7 59.62 -0.87 -39.70
N LEU A 8 59.24 -1.77 -40.62
CA LEU A 8 57.93 -2.42 -40.61
C LEU A 8 57.77 -3.37 -39.40
N LEU A 9 58.83 -4.07 -39.01
CA LEU A 9 58.86 -4.94 -37.83
C LEU A 9 58.78 -4.16 -36.51
N LEU A 10 59.43 -2.99 -36.44
CA LEU A 10 59.33 -2.08 -35.28
C LEU A 10 57.96 -1.40 -35.18
N CYS A 11 57.29 -1.10 -36.29
CA CYS A 11 55.91 -0.61 -36.29
C CYS A 11 54.87 -1.67 -35.88
N TRP A 12 55.16 -2.96 -36.04
CA TRP A 12 54.28 -4.03 -35.53
C TRP A 12 54.39 -4.22 -34.01
N LEU A 13 55.51 -3.82 -33.40
CA LEU A 13 55.73 -3.87 -31.96
C LEU A 13 55.07 -2.71 -31.19
N THR A 14 54.59 -1.67 -31.88
CA THR A 14 53.91 -0.51 -31.26
C THR A 14 52.40 -0.57 -31.32
N LEU A 15 51.81 -1.65 -31.86
CA LEU A 15 50.37 -1.89 -31.74
C LEU A 15 50.05 -2.13 -30.25
N PRO A 16 49.26 -1.25 -29.60
CA PRO A 16 48.89 -1.48 -28.22
C PRO A 16 48.10 -2.79 -28.18
N VAL A 17 48.64 -3.77 -27.48
CA VAL A 17 47.93 -5.01 -27.14
C VAL A 17 46.74 -4.60 -26.27
N LEU A 18 45.59 -4.31 -26.89
CA LEU A 18 44.31 -4.03 -26.22
C LEU A 18 43.70 -5.30 -25.60
N ALA A 19 44.53 -6.25 -25.15
CA ALA A 19 44.09 -7.45 -24.46
C ALA A 19 43.96 -7.24 -22.93
N GLN A 20 44.39 -6.09 -22.39
CA GLN A 20 44.23 -5.78 -20.97
C GLN A 20 42.91 -5.02 -20.74
N GLN A 21 41.87 -5.75 -20.33
CA GLN A 21 40.68 -5.14 -19.73
C GLN A 21 41.10 -4.33 -18.50
N GLN A 22 40.67 -3.07 -18.42
CA GLN A 22 40.84 -2.26 -17.20
C GLN A 22 40.23 -3.03 -16.02
N LEU A 23 41.01 -3.33 -14.98
CA LEU A 23 40.56 -4.07 -13.80
C LEU A 23 39.33 -3.40 -13.14
N ALA A 24 39.25 -2.06 -13.21
CA ALA A 24 38.11 -1.30 -12.73
C ALA A 24 36.80 -1.58 -13.51
N LYS A 25 36.88 -2.08 -14.75
CA LYS A 25 35.75 -2.51 -15.58
C LYS A 25 35.58 -4.02 -15.60
N ALA A 26 36.41 -4.77 -14.88
CA ALA A 26 36.27 -6.21 -14.76
C ALA A 26 35.00 -6.55 -13.97
N ARG A 27 34.38 -7.68 -14.34
CA ARG A 27 33.18 -8.19 -13.68
C ARG A 27 33.46 -8.42 -12.20
N GLN A 28 32.69 -7.79 -11.32
CA GLN A 28 32.84 -7.95 -9.88
C GLN A 28 31.96 -9.06 -9.29
N ASN A 29 31.00 -9.61 -10.05
CA ASN A 29 30.14 -10.70 -9.62
C ASN A 29 30.47 -12.03 -10.31
N SER A 30 30.09 -13.17 -9.75
CA SER A 30 30.20 -14.45 -10.48
C SER A 30 29.34 -14.43 -11.73
N TYR A 31 29.80 -15.14 -12.78
CA TYR A 31 29.05 -15.26 -14.03
C TYR A 31 27.68 -15.94 -13.82
N LEU A 32 27.66 -16.95 -12.95
CA LEU A 32 26.46 -17.70 -12.62
C LEU A 32 26.03 -17.44 -11.18
N THR A 33 24.72 -17.33 -11.02
CA THR A 33 24.03 -17.53 -9.76
C THR A 33 23.57 -18.98 -9.69
N LYS A 34 23.87 -19.66 -8.59
CA LYS A 34 23.53 -21.06 -8.37
C LYS A 34 22.37 -21.18 -7.39
N VAL A 35 21.50 -22.16 -7.63
CA VAL A 35 20.36 -22.49 -6.79
C VAL A 35 20.62 -23.84 -6.12
N PHE A 36 20.65 -23.85 -4.80
CA PHE A 36 20.92 -25.04 -3.99
C PHE A 36 19.66 -25.49 -3.27
N ARG A 37 19.32 -26.77 -3.35
CA ARG A 37 18.16 -27.33 -2.66
C ARG A 37 18.47 -27.55 -1.18
N LEU A 38 17.55 -27.12 -0.33
CA LEU A 38 17.62 -27.31 1.11
C LEU A 38 16.75 -28.48 1.59
N THR A 39 17.21 -29.13 2.65
CA THR A 39 16.40 -30.10 3.41
C THR A 39 15.52 -29.37 4.44
N GLU A 40 14.44 -30.02 4.91
CA GLU A 40 13.56 -29.44 5.93
C GLU A 40 14.31 -28.98 7.19
N ALA A 41 15.32 -29.75 7.63
CA ALA A 41 16.15 -29.42 8.78
C ALA A 41 17.04 -28.18 8.54
N GLN A 42 17.63 -28.07 7.35
CA GLN A 42 18.45 -26.91 6.97
C GLN A 42 17.57 -25.65 6.86
N THR A 43 16.41 -25.76 6.20
CA THR A 43 15.43 -24.68 6.07
C THR A 43 14.95 -24.19 7.44
N ARG A 44 14.57 -25.11 8.33
CA ARG A 44 14.15 -24.78 9.69
C ARG A 44 15.22 -23.99 10.42
N ARG A 45 16.48 -24.41 10.33
CA ARG A 45 17.62 -23.72 10.94
C ARG A 45 17.76 -22.29 10.41
N LEU A 46 17.66 -22.08 9.10
CA LEU A 46 17.77 -20.74 8.50
C LEU A 46 16.64 -19.81 8.97
N TYR A 47 15.42 -20.31 9.11
CA TYR A 47 14.32 -19.50 9.64
C TYR A 47 14.46 -19.20 11.14
N GLU A 48 14.96 -20.15 11.93
CA GLU A 48 15.10 -19.97 13.39
C GLU A 48 16.33 -19.12 13.77
N ARG A 49 17.44 -19.23 13.03
CA ARG A 49 18.73 -18.59 13.35
C ARG A 49 19.16 -17.50 12.37
N GLY A 50 18.40 -17.29 11.29
CA GLY A 50 18.70 -16.32 10.24
C GLY A 50 19.65 -16.87 9.16
N LEU A 51 19.74 -16.14 8.05
CA LEU A 51 20.61 -16.45 6.90
C LEU A 51 22.08 -16.66 7.29
N PRO A 52 22.70 -15.87 8.21
CA PRO A 52 24.10 -16.07 8.61
C PRO A 52 24.40 -17.43 9.26
N SER A 53 23.37 -18.19 9.63
CA SER A 53 23.52 -19.54 10.17
C SER A 53 23.70 -20.63 9.11
N ALA A 54 23.70 -20.25 7.81
CA ALA A 54 24.01 -21.11 6.69
C ALA A 54 25.41 -21.71 6.85
N ARG A 55 25.53 -22.99 6.50
CA ARG A 55 26.79 -23.75 6.58
C ARG A 55 27.23 -24.21 5.20
N PRO A 56 28.52 -24.54 4.99
CA PRO A 56 29.00 -25.01 3.70
C PRO A 56 28.22 -26.19 3.11
N ASP A 57 27.68 -27.09 3.94
CA ASP A 57 26.87 -28.24 3.49
C ASP A 57 25.54 -27.83 2.82
N PHE A 58 25.10 -26.58 2.98
CA PHE A 58 23.85 -26.07 2.40
C PHE A 58 24.03 -25.72 0.90
N PHE A 59 25.28 -25.60 0.45
CA PHE A 59 25.66 -25.24 -0.91
C PHE A 59 26.16 -26.44 -1.73
N THR A 60 25.62 -27.64 -1.46
CA THR A 60 26.10 -28.90 -2.06
C THR A 60 25.19 -29.41 -3.17
N VAL A 61 23.86 -29.37 -2.98
CA VAL A 61 22.88 -29.92 -3.92
C VAL A 61 22.42 -28.84 -4.89
N VAL A 62 23.13 -28.65 -6.00
CA VAL A 62 22.74 -27.71 -7.07
C VAL A 62 21.55 -28.27 -7.85
N VAL A 63 20.51 -27.45 -8.03
CA VAL A 63 19.33 -27.80 -8.83
C VAL A 63 19.16 -26.95 -10.09
N ASP A 64 19.71 -25.74 -10.09
CA ASP A 64 19.63 -24.83 -11.23
C ASP A 64 20.78 -23.81 -11.16
N SER A 65 21.06 -23.18 -12.30
CA SER A 65 21.98 -22.05 -12.40
C SER A 65 21.60 -21.17 -13.57
N PHE A 66 21.68 -19.85 -13.37
CA PHE A 66 21.38 -18.86 -14.39
C PHE A 66 22.42 -17.74 -14.36
N ARG A 67 22.47 -16.90 -15.39
CA ARG A 67 23.43 -15.80 -15.44
C ARG A 67 23.07 -14.78 -14.37
N THR A 68 24.03 -14.30 -13.59
CA THR A 68 23.74 -13.38 -12.47
C THR A 68 23.07 -12.08 -12.91
N ASP A 69 23.31 -11.65 -14.16
CA ASP A 69 22.75 -10.43 -14.74
C ASP A 69 21.40 -10.68 -15.46
N GLU A 70 20.84 -11.88 -15.34
CA GLU A 70 19.60 -12.27 -16.00
C GLU A 70 18.37 -11.76 -15.22
N PRO A 71 17.41 -11.07 -15.89
CA PRO A 71 16.24 -10.54 -15.22
C PRO A 71 15.35 -11.65 -14.66
N MET A 72 14.73 -11.40 -13.49
CA MET A 72 13.84 -12.35 -12.80
C MET A 72 12.75 -12.95 -13.68
N ALA A 73 12.25 -12.21 -14.67
CA ALA A 73 11.22 -12.67 -15.59
C ALA A 73 11.63 -13.88 -16.46
N ARG A 74 12.93 -14.15 -16.62
CA ARG A 74 13.44 -15.30 -17.39
C ARG A 74 13.78 -16.51 -16.52
N TRP A 75 13.60 -16.41 -15.21
CA TRP A 75 13.94 -17.51 -14.30
C TRP A 75 13.02 -18.70 -14.51
N ARG A 76 13.60 -19.91 -14.50
CA ARG A 76 12.82 -21.13 -14.65
C ARG A 76 11.98 -21.39 -13.39
N PRO A 77 10.78 -21.97 -13.56
CA PRO A 77 10.01 -22.46 -12.41
C PRO A 77 10.75 -23.62 -11.75
N LEU A 78 10.80 -23.61 -10.42
CA LEU A 78 11.43 -24.65 -9.62
C LEU A 78 10.36 -25.56 -9.03
N PRO A 79 10.70 -26.83 -8.73
CA PRO A 79 9.83 -27.70 -7.95
C PRO A 79 9.48 -27.10 -6.57
N LEU A 80 8.43 -27.61 -5.94
CA LEU A 80 8.08 -27.20 -4.58
C LEU A 80 9.21 -27.54 -3.60
N GLY A 81 9.63 -26.55 -2.81
CA GLY A 81 10.72 -26.69 -1.86
C GLY A 81 11.34 -25.37 -1.43
N TYR A 82 12.45 -25.49 -0.71
CA TYR A 82 13.25 -24.35 -0.27
C TYR A 82 14.61 -24.40 -0.91
N TYR A 83 15.08 -23.24 -1.32
CA TYR A 83 16.29 -23.08 -2.08
C TYR A 83 17.14 -21.96 -1.51
N LEU A 84 18.44 -22.19 -1.44
CA LEU A 84 19.42 -21.15 -1.18
C LEU A 84 19.95 -20.69 -2.53
N VAL A 85 19.74 -19.44 -2.88
CA VAL A 85 20.25 -18.87 -4.13
C VAL A 85 21.49 -18.06 -3.81
N ALA A 86 22.60 -18.32 -4.49
CA ALA A 86 23.88 -17.70 -4.15
C ALA A 86 24.74 -17.38 -5.36
N HIS A 87 25.46 -16.27 -5.25
CA HIS A 87 26.48 -15.82 -6.18
C HIS A 87 27.58 -15.08 -5.41
N THR A 88 28.72 -14.82 -6.03
CA THR A 88 29.77 -14.01 -5.40
C THR A 88 29.70 -12.58 -5.91
N GLU A 89 29.94 -11.61 -5.04
CA GLU A 89 30.07 -10.19 -5.38
C GLU A 89 31.31 -9.64 -4.65
N GLY A 90 32.33 -9.29 -5.44
CA GLY A 90 33.68 -9.01 -4.95
C GLY A 90 34.21 -10.18 -4.09
N PRO A 91 34.68 -9.92 -2.86
CA PRO A 91 35.14 -10.96 -1.94
C PRO A 91 34.01 -11.62 -1.14
N GLN A 92 32.75 -11.27 -1.36
CA GLN A 92 31.62 -11.71 -0.54
C GLN A 92 30.78 -12.77 -1.26
N LEU A 93 30.27 -13.73 -0.48
CA LEU A 93 29.22 -14.65 -0.93
C LEU A 93 27.87 -14.03 -0.59
N VAL A 94 27.11 -13.64 -1.61
CA VAL A 94 25.77 -13.10 -1.49
C VAL A 94 24.77 -14.22 -1.68
N TYR A 95 23.84 -14.39 -0.73
CA TYR A 95 22.83 -15.44 -0.81
C TYR A 95 21.53 -15.07 -0.11
N TRP A 96 20.43 -15.64 -0.61
CA TRP A 96 19.09 -15.46 -0.04
C TRP A 96 18.27 -16.75 -0.12
N LEU A 97 17.22 -16.80 0.68
CA LEU A 97 16.28 -17.91 0.68
C LEU A 97 15.18 -17.66 -0.37
N ARG A 98 14.95 -18.63 -1.24
CA ARG A 98 13.80 -18.70 -2.15
C ARG A 98 12.90 -19.86 -1.72
N ALA A 99 11.62 -19.59 -1.54
CA ALA A 99 10.64 -20.59 -1.11
C ALA A 99 9.59 -20.78 -2.22
N GLU A 100 9.44 -22.01 -2.68
CA GLU A 100 8.42 -22.43 -3.64
C GLU A 100 7.41 -23.31 -2.92
N THR A 101 6.30 -22.70 -2.51
CA THR A 101 5.29 -23.37 -1.68
C THR A 101 3.93 -23.37 -2.38
N SER A 102 3.24 -24.51 -2.38
CA SER A 102 1.86 -24.63 -2.89
C SER A 102 0.80 -24.23 -1.86
N ARG A 103 1.21 -23.58 -0.77
CA ARG A 103 0.36 -23.28 0.38
C ARG A 103 0.64 -21.88 0.89
N THR A 104 -0.42 -21.23 1.33
CA THR A 104 -0.33 -19.93 2.00
C THR A 104 -0.84 -20.05 3.42
N VAL A 105 -0.14 -19.38 4.33
CA VAL A 105 -0.53 -19.27 5.74
C VAL A 105 -0.85 -17.82 6.00
N GLU A 106 -2.10 -17.56 6.37
CA GLU A 106 -2.59 -16.22 6.67
C GLU A 106 -2.93 -16.11 8.15
N VAL A 107 -2.63 -14.94 8.71
CA VAL A 107 -2.91 -14.63 10.12
C VAL A 107 -4.23 -13.88 10.19
N ILE A 108 -5.19 -14.46 10.91
CA ILE A 108 -6.44 -13.76 11.22
C ILE A 108 -6.21 -12.94 12.49
N ASP A 109 -6.10 -11.62 12.34
CA ASP A 109 -5.93 -10.73 13.48
C ASP A 109 -7.28 -10.39 14.13
N ASN A 110 -7.62 -11.12 15.20
CA ASN A 110 -8.75 -10.79 16.06
C ASN A 110 -8.34 -10.04 17.35
N GLN A 111 -7.15 -9.44 17.35
CA GLN A 111 -6.54 -8.66 18.42
C GLN A 111 -6.20 -9.41 19.73
N ARG A 112 -6.61 -10.67 19.88
CA ARG A 112 -6.55 -11.39 21.17
C ARG A 112 -5.88 -12.76 21.08
N ASP A 113 -6.27 -13.53 20.09
CA ASP A 113 -5.86 -14.92 19.93
C ASP A 113 -4.84 -15.07 18.81
N LEU A 114 -4.18 -16.22 18.78
CA LEU A 114 -3.44 -16.64 17.60
C LEU A 114 -4.40 -17.47 16.75
N SER A 115 -4.72 -16.98 15.56
CA SER A 115 -5.60 -17.65 14.61
C SER A 115 -4.95 -17.64 13.23
N LEU A 116 -4.78 -18.81 12.63
CA LEU A 116 -4.14 -19.00 11.34
C LEU A 116 -5.06 -19.77 10.40
N THR A 117 -5.11 -19.37 9.13
CA THR A 117 -5.72 -20.15 8.06
C THR A 117 -4.65 -20.68 7.13
N VAL A 118 -4.78 -21.94 6.75
CA VAL A 118 -3.90 -22.60 5.78
C VAL A 118 -4.72 -22.83 4.53
N ARG A 119 -4.24 -22.31 3.40
CA ARG A 119 -4.87 -22.45 2.08
C ARG A 119 -3.93 -23.16 1.11
N ASP A 120 -4.50 -23.82 0.11
CA ASP A 120 -3.76 -24.32 -1.05
C ASP A 120 -3.53 -23.21 -2.11
N SER A 121 -2.90 -23.55 -3.23
CA SER A 121 -2.65 -22.64 -4.34
C SER A 121 -3.92 -22.16 -5.06
N LEU A 122 -5.07 -22.82 -4.83
CA LEU A 122 -6.38 -22.43 -5.35
C LEU A 122 -7.18 -21.61 -4.32
N GLY A 123 -6.60 -21.31 -3.15
CA GLY A 123 -7.26 -20.59 -2.07
C GLY A 123 -8.19 -21.44 -1.19
N ARG A 124 -8.25 -22.76 -1.40
CA ARG A 124 -9.12 -23.65 -0.61
C ARG A 124 -8.51 -23.92 0.75
N LEU A 125 -9.34 -23.92 1.80
CA LEU A 125 -8.90 -24.17 3.17
C LEU A 125 -8.46 -25.64 3.35
N LEU A 126 -7.39 -25.83 4.11
CA LEU A 126 -6.84 -27.15 4.44
C LEU A 126 -7.12 -27.50 5.91
N PRO A 127 -8.28 -28.11 6.25
CA PRO A 127 -8.66 -28.46 7.63
C PRO A 127 -7.87 -29.64 8.21
N ASN A 128 -7.28 -30.48 7.35
CA ASN A 128 -6.58 -31.70 7.74
C ASN A 128 -5.05 -31.51 7.88
N ALA A 129 -4.58 -30.27 7.98
CA ALA A 129 -3.15 -29.97 8.11
C ALA A 129 -2.70 -30.06 9.57
N GLN A 130 -1.52 -30.62 9.81
CA GLN A 130 -0.90 -30.57 11.12
C GLN A 130 -0.11 -29.27 11.24
N VAL A 131 -0.63 -28.32 12.02
CA VAL A 131 -0.02 -27.00 12.20
C VAL A 131 0.66 -26.92 13.55
N ALA A 132 1.90 -26.45 13.57
CA ALA A 132 2.64 -26.17 14.80
C ALA A 132 3.28 -24.78 14.75
N VAL A 133 3.25 -24.05 15.87
CA VAL A 133 3.85 -22.70 15.99
C VAL A 133 4.91 -22.74 17.07
N ALA A 134 6.15 -22.42 16.69
CA ALA A 134 7.32 -22.53 17.56
C ALA A 134 7.41 -23.91 18.24
N GLY A 135 7.21 -24.97 17.45
CA GLY A 135 7.25 -26.36 17.89
C GLY A 135 6.04 -26.84 18.72
N ARG A 136 5.03 -26.01 18.98
CA ARG A 136 3.81 -26.42 19.70
C ARG A 136 2.65 -26.63 18.73
N PRO A 137 1.89 -27.74 18.82
CA PRO A 137 0.74 -27.97 17.96
C PRO A 137 -0.31 -26.87 18.15
N LEU A 138 -0.95 -26.50 17.05
CA LEU A 138 -2.04 -25.53 16.98
C LEU A 138 -3.28 -26.28 16.47
N PRO A 139 -4.30 -26.51 17.30
CA PRO A 139 -5.47 -27.30 16.91
C PRO A 139 -6.36 -26.55 15.92
N TYR A 140 -7.04 -27.30 15.05
CA TYR A 140 -8.07 -26.79 14.15
C TYR A 140 -9.38 -26.57 14.90
N ASP A 141 -9.98 -25.38 14.74
CA ASP A 141 -11.29 -25.02 15.29
C ASP A 141 -12.31 -25.01 14.13
N PRO A 142 -13.19 -26.02 14.03
CA PRO A 142 -14.14 -26.13 12.92
C PRO A 142 -15.18 -25.00 12.91
N ALA A 143 -15.46 -24.38 14.07
CA ALA A 143 -16.43 -23.28 14.14
C ALA A 143 -15.90 -21.98 13.52
N THR A 144 -14.58 -21.81 13.47
CA THR A 144 -13.94 -20.62 12.87
C THR A 144 -13.16 -20.93 11.59
N HIS A 145 -13.20 -22.18 11.13
CA HIS A 145 -12.41 -22.71 10.02
C HIS A 145 -10.91 -22.35 10.06
N ALA A 146 -10.33 -22.31 11.27
CA ALA A 146 -8.98 -21.80 11.48
C ALA A 146 -8.22 -22.60 12.56
N TYR A 147 -6.91 -22.63 12.47
CA TYR A 147 -6.03 -23.18 13.50
C TYR A 147 -5.81 -22.13 14.59
N ARG A 148 -6.19 -22.45 15.83
CA ARG A 148 -6.31 -21.41 16.87
C ARG A 148 -5.76 -21.82 18.22
N ARG A 149 -5.23 -20.83 18.94
CA ARG A 149 -4.96 -20.89 20.38
C ARG A 149 -5.44 -19.62 21.07
N THR A 150 -6.27 -19.79 22.09
CA THR A 150 -6.80 -18.68 22.89
C THR A 150 -5.70 -17.97 23.70
N ARG A 151 -5.78 -16.65 23.82
CA ARG A 151 -4.92 -15.80 24.69
C ARG A 151 -3.43 -16.07 24.53
N GLY A 152 -2.94 -16.05 23.29
CA GLY A 152 -1.57 -16.46 23.03
C GLY A 152 -1.02 -16.04 21.68
N ARG A 153 -0.93 -14.73 21.44
CA ARG A 153 -0.08 -14.19 20.37
C ARG A 153 1.36 -14.66 20.60
N ARG A 154 1.90 -15.40 19.64
CA ARG A 154 3.30 -15.81 19.62
C ARG A 154 3.84 -15.57 18.23
N ALA A 155 4.94 -14.85 18.15
CA ALA A 155 5.80 -14.90 16.97
C ALA A 155 6.47 -16.27 16.91
N GLY A 156 6.94 -16.64 15.73
CA GLY A 156 7.78 -17.80 15.55
C GLY A 156 7.60 -18.45 14.19
N LEU A 157 8.22 -19.61 14.03
CA LEU A 157 8.09 -20.38 12.81
C LEU A 157 6.80 -21.22 12.87
N VAL A 158 5.96 -21.07 11.86
CA VAL A 158 4.79 -21.93 11.63
C VAL A 158 5.24 -23.09 10.75
N ALA A 159 5.14 -24.30 11.26
CA ALA A 159 5.33 -25.53 10.51
C ALA A 159 3.97 -26.10 10.13
N VAL A 160 3.75 -26.37 8.85
CA VAL A 160 2.52 -26.93 8.31
C VAL A 160 2.86 -28.25 7.63
N THR A 161 2.33 -29.36 8.15
CA THR A 161 2.58 -30.70 7.61
C THR A 161 1.32 -31.24 6.97
N VAL A 162 1.40 -31.58 5.68
CA VAL A 162 0.30 -32.18 4.90
C VAL A 162 0.90 -33.23 3.96
N GLY A 163 0.36 -34.46 3.97
CA GLY A 163 0.84 -35.53 3.10
C GLY A 163 2.32 -35.86 3.30
N GLY A 164 2.81 -35.76 4.54
CA GLY A 164 4.20 -36.09 4.91
C GLY A 164 5.25 -35.03 4.56
N ARG A 165 4.87 -33.85 4.04
CA ARG A 165 5.81 -32.73 3.77
C ARG A 165 5.54 -31.54 4.67
N THR A 166 6.60 -30.96 5.22
CA THR A 166 6.52 -29.79 6.11
C THR A 166 6.91 -28.52 5.37
N THR A 167 6.04 -27.50 5.38
CA THR A 167 6.39 -26.15 4.95
C THR A 167 6.49 -25.21 6.15
N PHE A 168 7.45 -24.30 6.09
CA PHE A 168 7.75 -23.32 7.12
C PHE A 168 7.37 -21.91 6.68
N HIS A 169 6.65 -21.20 7.53
CA HIS A 169 6.21 -19.83 7.29
C HIS A 169 6.56 -18.96 8.51
N PRO A 170 7.27 -17.84 8.32
CA PRO A 170 7.57 -16.94 9.43
C PRO A 170 6.30 -16.21 9.87
N LEU A 171 5.95 -16.32 11.15
CA LEU A 171 4.87 -15.57 11.75
C LEU A 171 5.45 -14.35 12.47
N ALA A 172 5.36 -13.20 11.81
CA ALA A 172 5.64 -11.92 12.43
C ALA A 172 4.53 -11.61 13.46
N SER A 173 4.91 -11.29 14.69
CA SER A 173 3.97 -10.66 15.62
C SER A 173 3.95 -9.16 15.32
N PRO A 174 2.80 -8.49 15.20
CA PRO A 174 2.76 -7.06 15.46
C PRO A 174 3.35 -6.89 16.86
N ALA A 175 4.37 -6.03 16.96
CA ALA A 175 5.27 -5.87 18.11
C ALA A 175 4.68 -6.47 19.39
N ALA A 176 5.22 -7.62 19.83
CA ALA A 176 4.81 -8.22 21.08
C ALA A 176 4.88 -7.12 22.14
N ARG A 177 3.72 -6.66 22.64
CA ARG A 177 3.70 -5.72 23.76
C ARG A 177 4.59 -6.35 24.82
N PRO A 178 5.73 -5.73 25.19
CA PRO A 178 6.65 -6.37 26.08
C PRO A 178 5.86 -6.74 27.32
N ARG A 179 5.95 -8.01 27.74
CA ARG A 179 5.45 -8.45 29.03
C ARG A 179 6.35 -7.82 30.11
N GLY A 180 6.33 -6.49 30.21
CA GLY A 180 6.94 -5.78 31.32
C GLY A 180 6.24 -6.23 32.59
N SER A 181 7.02 -6.48 33.65
CA SER A 181 6.48 -6.82 34.95
C SER A 181 5.37 -5.82 35.31
N TRP A 182 4.29 -6.33 35.91
CA TRP A 182 3.17 -5.48 36.32
C TRP A 182 3.67 -4.35 37.24
N ALA A 183 4.69 -4.62 38.06
CA ALA A 183 5.39 -3.66 38.90
C ALA A 183 6.05 -2.52 38.10
N LEU A 184 6.76 -2.80 37.00
CA LEU A 184 7.35 -1.76 36.15
C LEU A 184 6.29 -0.88 35.47
N ARG A 185 5.13 -1.46 35.12
CA ARG A 185 4.01 -0.71 34.52
C ARG A 185 3.28 0.15 35.55
N ALA A 186 3.10 -0.35 36.77
CA ALA A 186 2.54 0.42 37.87
C ALA A 186 3.48 1.57 38.27
N GLY A 187 4.78 1.30 38.41
CA GLY A 187 5.79 2.31 38.73
C GLY A 187 5.88 3.41 37.68
N ARG A 188 5.83 3.08 36.38
CA ARG A 188 5.76 4.09 35.31
C ARG A 188 4.50 4.94 35.36
N ARG A 189 3.34 4.36 35.71
CA ARG A 189 2.10 5.15 35.87
C ARG A 189 2.18 6.12 37.05
N VAL A 190 2.84 5.74 38.13
CA VAL A 190 3.02 6.62 39.30
C VAL A 190 4.05 7.71 39.00
N LEU A 191 5.20 7.35 38.42
CA LEU A 191 6.26 8.30 38.10
C LEU A 191 5.83 9.32 37.04
N PHE A 192 5.18 8.89 35.97
CA PHE A 192 4.79 9.76 34.85
C PHE A 192 3.30 10.16 34.85
N GLY A 193 2.52 9.73 35.85
CA GLY A 193 1.11 10.11 36.04
C GLY A 193 0.94 11.25 37.03
N ARG A 194 -0.28 11.79 37.17
CA ARG A 194 -0.52 12.93 38.05
C ARG A 194 -0.40 12.54 39.54
N PRO A 195 0.18 13.39 40.41
CA PRO A 195 0.74 14.72 40.12
C PRO A 195 2.23 14.70 39.73
N LEU A 196 2.97 13.61 40.00
CA LEU A 196 4.42 13.52 39.81
C LEU A 196 4.87 13.73 38.36
N GLY A 197 4.02 13.38 37.40
CA GLY A 197 4.25 13.53 35.97
C GLY A 197 4.54 14.98 35.54
N TYR A 198 4.04 15.98 36.27
CA TYR A 198 4.36 17.38 35.99
C TYR A 198 5.84 17.71 36.26
N LEU A 199 6.48 16.97 37.16
CA LEU A 199 7.89 17.16 37.52
C LEU A 199 8.80 16.20 36.75
N THR A 200 8.40 14.93 36.63
CA THR A 200 9.27 13.88 36.09
C THR A 200 9.30 13.83 34.57
N VAL A 201 8.18 14.10 33.88
CA VAL A 201 8.09 14.07 32.41
C VAL A 201 9.02 15.10 31.77
N PRO A 202 9.03 16.40 32.17
CA PRO A 202 9.93 17.37 31.54
C PRO A 202 11.40 17.05 31.80
N VAL A 203 11.77 16.65 33.02
CA VAL A 203 13.16 16.28 33.38
C VAL A 203 13.64 15.04 32.61
N TRP A 204 12.79 14.03 32.50
CA TRP A 204 13.16 12.82 31.76
C TRP A 204 13.30 13.09 30.26
N ARG A 205 12.41 13.92 29.69
CA ARG A 205 12.49 14.34 28.27
C ARG A 205 13.74 15.16 27.98
N THR A 206 14.12 16.09 28.86
CA THR A 206 15.35 16.88 28.69
C THR A 206 16.60 16.02 28.84
N ALA A 207 16.63 15.10 29.82
CA ALA A 207 17.73 14.15 29.98
C ALA A 207 17.89 13.22 28.76
N GLN A 208 16.77 12.73 28.21
CA GLN A 208 16.79 11.91 27.00
C GLN A 208 17.23 12.72 25.77
N ALA A 209 16.78 13.96 25.65
CA ALA A 209 17.20 14.89 24.61
C ALA A 209 18.70 15.23 24.69
N LEU A 210 19.28 15.31 25.89
CA LEU A 210 20.72 15.48 26.09
C LEU A 210 21.53 14.23 25.75
N ARG A 211 20.98 13.03 25.98
CA ARG A 211 21.64 11.75 25.62
C ARG A 211 21.62 11.46 24.13
N HIS A 212 20.59 11.90 23.43
CA HIS A 212 20.47 11.75 21.98
C HIS A 212 20.20 13.11 21.32
N PRO A 213 21.15 14.05 21.37
CA PRO A 213 20.96 15.43 20.90
C PRO A 213 20.74 15.50 19.38
N ALA A 214 21.13 14.46 18.65
CA ALA A 214 20.85 14.30 17.23
C ALA A 214 19.37 14.11 16.88
N GLN A 215 18.57 13.56 17.81
CA GLN A 215 17.16 13.20 17.59
C GLN A 215 16.18 14.15 18.31
N ALA A 216 16.69 15.09 19.09
CA ALA A 216 15.90 15.99 19.92
C ALA A 216 15.36 17.19 19.12
N THR A 217 14.07 17.18 18.82
CA THR A 217 13.42 18.23 18.00
C THR A 217 12.69 19.30 18.81
N THR A 218 12.40 19.05 20.09
CA THR A 218 11.63 19.92 20.99
C THR A 218 12.37 20.24 22.30
N GLY A 219 11.98 21.30 23.01
CA GLY A 219 12.57 21.71 24.30
C GLY A 219 13.86 22.53 24.15
N LEU A 220 14.61 22.73 25.25
CA LEU A 220 15.81 23.58 25.30
C LEU A 220 16.91 23.11 24.33
N VAL A 221 17.18 21.81 24.26
CA VAL A 221 18.17 21.23 23.33
C VAL A 221 17.75 21.45 21.88
N GLY A 222 16.46 21.28 21.58
CA GLY A 222 15.90 21.61 20.26
C GLY A 222 16.00 23.09 19.92
N LEU A 223 15.76 24.00 20.88
CA LEU A 223 15.91 25.45 20.70
C LEU A 223 17.36 25.85 20.42
N LEU A 224 18.33 25.26 21.12
CA LEU A 224 19.75 25.55 20.90
C LEU A 224 20.27 25.01 19.56
N ARG A 225 19.66 23.95 19.03
CA ARG A 225 20.03 23.35 17.73
C ARG A 225 19.32 23.99 16.52
N SER A 226 18.23 24.72 16.74
CA SER A 226 17.47 25.38 15.66
C SER A 226 18.26 26.33 14.75
N PRO A 227 19.29 27.08 15.24
CA PRO A 227 20.10 27.91 14.38
C PRO A 227 21.09 27.10 13.53
N PHE A 228 21.41 25.85 13.89
CA PHE A 228 22.54 25.09 13.34
C PHE A 228 22.15 23.84 12.53
N SER A 229 20.85 23.57 12.31
CA SER A 229 20.42 22.44 11.48
C SER A 229 19.22 22.80 10.61
N GLU A 230 19.36 22.53 9.31
CA GLU A 230 18.37 22.83 8.26
C GLU A 230 17.12 21.96 8.41
N ASP A 231 17.29 20.66 8.67
CA ASP A 231 16.21 19.69 8.92
C ASP A 231 15.24 20.11 10.06
N LEU A 232 15.74 20.78 11.11
CA LEU A 232 14.92 21.25 12.23
C LEU A 232 14.20 22.58 11.96
N ARG A 233 14.67 23.36 10.98
CA ARG A 233 13.97 24.55 10.50
C ARG A 233 12.80 24.14 9.62
N ASP A 234 13.00 23.16 8.74
CA ASP A 234 11.95 22.63 7.87
C ASP A 234 10.83 21.96 8.67
N GLN A 235 11.14 21.07 9.62
CA GLN A 235 10.10 20.47 10.49
C GLN A 235 9.32 21.50 11.32
N ARG A 236 9.95 22.58 11.77
CA ARG A 236 9.24 23.67 12.49
C ARG A 236 8.42 24.54 11.56
N ARG A 237 8.88 24.73 10.32
CA ARG A 237 8.11 25.41 9.28
C ARG A 237 6.84 24.61 8.98
N ASP A 238 6.96 23.30 8.83
CA ASP A 238 5.81 22.40 8.65
C ASP A 238 4.84 22.47 9.85
N GLN A 239 5.36 22.41 11.07
CA GLN A 239 4.52 22.47 12.27
C GLN A 239 3.82 23.83 12.44
N ARG A 240 4.49 24.94 12.08
CA ARG A 240 3.89 26.28 12.00
C ARG A 240 2.86 26.38 10.89
N GLN A 241 3.10 25.73 9.74
CA GLN A 241 2.12 25.65 8.65
C GLN A 241 0.86 24.91 9.09
N TYR A 242 0.98 23.79 9.82
CA TYR A 242 -0.18 23.09 10.40
C TYR A 242 -0.98 23.99 11.37
N GLN A 243 -0.31 24.70 12.27
CA GLN A 243 -0.96 25.64 13.21
C GLN A 243 -1.54 26.88 12.51
N ASN A 244 -0.91 27.37 11.43
CA ASN A 244 -1.44 28.49 10.64
C ASN A 244 -2.64 28.07 9.77
N ARG A 245 -2.71 26.81 9.36
CA ARG A 245 -3.92 26.23 8.75
C ARG A 245 -5.15 26.38 9.65
N GLU A 246 -4.94 26.41 10.98
CA GLU A 246 -6.02 26.66 11.93
C GLU A 246 -6.40 28.15 12.07
N ARG A 247 -5.63 29.10 11.53
CA ARG A 247 -5.93 30.54 11.60
C ARG A 247 -6.92 31.01 10.55
N TRP A 248 -7.04 30.30 9.44
CA TRP A 248 -7.89 30.66 8.32
C TRP A 248 -9.02 29.64 8.16
N LEU A 249 -10.22 30.14 7.87
CA LEU A 249 -11.36 29.35 7.41
C LEU A 249 -11.51 29.62 5.91
N SER A 250 -11.18 28.63 5.10
CA SER A 250 -11.13 28.79 3.65
C SER A 250 -11.70 27.61 2.89
N TYR A 251 -12.19 27.87 1.69
CA TYR A 251 -12.36 26.85 0.66
C TYR A 251 -11.80 27.35 -0.66
N LEU A 252 -11.28 26.43 -1.47
CA LEU A 252 -10.88 26.66 -2.85
C LEU A 252 -11.59 25.61 -3.69
N VAL A 253 -12.32 26.07 -4.71
CA VAL A 253 -13.04 25.21 -5.63
C VAL A 253 -12.65 25.54 -7.07
N VAL A 254 -12.60 24.50 -7.89
CA VAL A 254 -12.37 24.58 -9.33
C VAL A 254 -13.66 24.23 -10.07
N SER A 255 -13.82 24.71 -11.30
CA SER A 255 -15.06 24.51 -12.08
C SER A 255 -15.32 23.06 -12.48
N GLN A 256 -14.27 22.26 -12.62
CA GLN A 256 -14.36 20.84 -12.97
C GLN A 256 -13.37 20.03 -12.10
N PRO A 257 -13.72 18.81 -11.69
CA PRO A 257 -12.80 17.95 -10.95
C PRO A 257 -11.68 17.39 -11.83
N ARG A 258 -11.87 17.34 -13.14
CA ARG A 258 -10.94 16.80 -14.14
C ARG A 258 -10.84 17.75 -15.32
N TYR A 259 -9.64 17.95 -15.85
CA TYR A 259 -9.38 18.84 -16.97
C TYR A 259 -8.48 18.17 -17.99
N ARG A 260 -8.76 18.44 -19.28
CA ARG A 260 -7.98 17.98 -20.43
C ARG A 260 -6.78 18.89 -20.71
N PRO A 261 -5.74 18.35 -21.36
CA PRO A 261 -4.60 19.15 -21.79
C PRO A 261 -4.92 20.19 -22.87
N THR A 262 -5.88 19.91 -23.73
CA THR A 262 -6.23 20.75 -24.88
C THR A 262 -7.67 21.25 -24.76
N GLY A 263 -7.83 22.58 -24.77
CA GLY A 263 -9.14 23.24 -24.85
C GLY A 263 -9.79 23.60 -23.51
N ASP A 264 -9.35 23.00 -22.41
CA ASP A 264 -9.92 23.27 -21.10
C ASP A 264 -9.33 24.51 -20.42
N THR A 265 -10.18 25.23 -19.68
CA THR A 265 -9.78 26.41 -18.91
C THR A 265 -10.04 26.16 -17.43
N LEU A 266 -8.96 26.13 -16.64
CA LEU A 266 -9.04 26.10 -15.19
C LEU A 266 -9.66 27.40 -14.69
N ARG A 267 -10.82 27.30 -14.06
CA ARG A 267 -11.47 28.42 -13.36
C ARG A 267 -11.57 28.07 -11.89
N LEU A 268 -11.00 28.91 -11.04
CA LEU A 268 -11.04 28.71 -9.60
C LEU A 268 -11.69 29.88 -8.89
N LYS A 269 -12.35 29.57 -7.77
CA LYS A 269 -12.84 30.53 -6.79
C LYS A 269 -12.42 30.09 -5.42
N ALA A 270 -11.89 31.03 -4.64
CA ALA A 270 -11.54 30.79 -3.26
C ALA A 270 -12.21 31.82 -2.36
N ARG A 271 -12.63 31.37 -1.17
CA ARG A 271 -13.06 32.25 -0.09
C ARG A 271 -12.19 32.03 1.11
N VAL A 272 -11.69 33.12 1.69
CA VAL A 272 -10.73 33.13 2.79
C VAL A 272 -11.20 34.08 3.87
N LEU A 273 -11.47 33.54 5.05
CA LEU A 273 -11.90 34.26 6.25
C LEU A 273 -10.93 33.98 7.40
N ARG A 274 -10.75 34.93 8.31
CA ARG A 274 -10.04 34.68 9.57
C ARG A 274 -10.90 33.82 10.48
N ARG A 275 -10.36 32.71 10.99
CA ARG A 275 -11.11 31.77 11.83
C ARG A 275 -11.55 32.37 13.17
N SER A 276 -10.76 33.30 13.72
CA SER A 276 -11.03 33.91 15.03
C SER A 276 -12.25 34.82 15.07
N ASN A 277 -12.52 35.56 13.99
CA ASN A 277 -13.56 36.60 13.97
C ASN A 277 -14.41 36.61 12.69
N GLY A 278 -14.20 35.65 11.79
CA GLY A 278 -14.91 35.55 10.51
C GLY A 278 -14.60 36.68 9.53
N ARG A 279 -13.67 37.59 9.83
CA ARG A 279 -13.40 38.74 8.95
C ARG A 279 -12.77 38.29 7.64
N PRO A 280 -13.25 38.80 6.49
CA PRO A 280 -12.70 38.44 5.19
C PRO A 280 -11.26 38.94 5.01
N SER A 281 -10.43 38.14 4.34
CA SER A 281 -9.07 38.56 3.97
C SER A 281 -9.09 39.65 2.89
N THR A 282 -8.32 40.71 3.06
CA THR A 282 -8.13 41.77 2.05
C THR A 282 -6.73 41.75 1.43
N GLN A 283 -5.90 40.79 1.85
CA GLN A 283 -4.50 40.73 1.43
C GLN A 283 -4.36 40.06 0.05
N PRO A 284 -3.40 40.47 -0.78
CA PRO A 284 -3.08 39.72 -2.00
C PRO A 284 -2.51 38.34 -1.64
N LEU A 285 -2.91 37.31 -2.37
CA LEU A 285 -2.45 35.93 -2.17
C LEU A 285 -1.72 35.42 -3.41
N THR A 286 -0.65 34.65 -3.24
CA THR A 286 0.07 34.05 -4.37
C THR A 286 -0.48 32.66 -4.66
N LEU A 287 -0.89 32.43 -5.91
CA LEU A 287 -1.32 31.14 -6.40
C LEU A 287 -0.13 30.34 -6.90
N TRP A 288 0.03 29.16 -6.32
CA TRP A 288 1.04 28.17 -6.67
C TRP A 288 0.39 26.91 -7.20
N LEU A 289 1.10 26.27 -8.10
CA LEU A 289 0.77 24.98 -8.66
C LEU A 289 1.88 23.99 -8.27
N ASN A 290 1.50 22.82 -7.78
CA ASN A 290 2.41 21.72 -7.42
C ASN A 290 1.89 20.39 -7.97
N GLY A 291 2.74 19.37 -7.95
CA GLY A 291 2.38 18.05 -8.45
C GLY A 291 2.37 18.04 -9.98
N GLY A 292 1.58 17.16 -10.58
CA GLY A 292 1.47 17.14 -12.04
C GLY A 292 2.72 16.68 -12.81
N GLY A 293 3.70 16.05 -12.14
CA GLY A 293 5.02 15.75 -12.72
C GLY A 293 5.99 16.94 -12.73
N LEU A 294 5.63 18.07 -12.13
CA LEU A 294 6.54 19.19 -11.92
C LEU A 294 7.54 18.85 -10.82
N GLY A 295 8.83 18.98 -11.09
CA GLY A 295 9.89 18.76 -10.09
C GLY A 295 9.98 19.84 -9.00
N ARG A 296 9.29 20.99 -9.19
CA ARG A 296 9.24 22.11 -8.24
C ARG A 296 7.91 22.85 -8.36
N ARG A 297 7.48 23.49 -7.27
CA ARG A 297 6.29 24.36 -7.26
C ARG A 297 6.45 25.48 -8.29
N LYS A 298 5.39 25.74 -9.08
CA LYS A 298 5.34 26.77 -10.11
C LYS A 298 4.41 27.89 -9.66
N ARG A 299 4.91 29.12 -9.63
CA ARG A 299 4.10 30.31 -9.34
C ARG A 299 3.24 30.65 -10.57
N LEU A 300 1.94 30.81 -10.38
CA LEU A 300 1.01 31.18 -11.47
C LEU A 300 0.73 32.68 -11.48
N ALA A 301 0.22 33.22 -10.37
CA ALA A 301 -0.19 34.62 -10.29
C ALA A 301 -0.26 35.09 -8.82
N THR A 302 -0.28 36.41 -8.62
CA THR A 302 -0.68 37.00 -7.33
C THR A 302 -2.08 37.57 -7.48
N LEU A 303 -3.03 36.98 -6.75
CA LEU A 303 -4.45 37.28 -6.80
C LEU A 303 -4.79 38.39 -5.81
N ARG A 304 -5.46 39.44 -6.30
CA ARG A 304 -6.11 40.43 -5.45
C ARG A 304 -7.57 40.02 -5.21
N PRO A 305 -8.12 40.27 -4.02
CA PRO A 305 -9.50 39.91 -3.73
C PRO A 305 -10.46 40.75 -4.59
N VAL A 306 -11.37 40.09 -5.30
CA VAL A 306 -12.43 40.74 -6.12
C VAL A 306 -13.49 41.38 -5.20
N ARG A 307 -13.79 40.69 -4.10
CA ARG A 307 -14.54 41.20 -2.94
C ARG A 307 -13.77 40.81 -1.70
N PRO A 308 -13.95 41.48 -0.55
CA PRO A 308 -13.30 41.06 0.69
C PRO A 308 -13.43 39.54 0.90
N GLY A 309 -12.28 38.86 0.97
CA GLY A 309 -12.15 37.43 1.20
C GLY A 309 -12.42 36.56 -0.02
N SER A 310 -12.76 37.09 -1.19
CA SER A 310 -13.10 36.32 -2.40
C SER A 310 -12.05 36.53 -3.49
N TYR A 311 -11.47 35.44 -3.97
CA TYR A 311 -10.42 35.43 -5.00
C TYR A 311 -10.91 34.60 -6.18
N GLU A 312 -10.69 35.09 -7.39
CA GLU A 312 -11.06 34.40 -8.62
C GLU A 312 -9.85 34.40 -9.56
N TYR A 313 -9.66 33.30 -10.30
CA TYR A 313 -8.61 33.19 -11.30
C TYR A 313 -9.03 32.24 -12.43
N SER A 314 -8.57 32.53 -13.64
CA SER A 314 -8.82 31.73 -14.83
C SER A 314 -7.52 31.54 -15.60
N LEU A 315 -7.23 30.29 -15.98
CA LEU A 315 -6.02 29.91 -16.71
C LEU A 315 -6.38 28.86 -17.77
N PRO A 316 -6.23 29.17 -19.07
CA PRO A 316 -6.26 28.14 -20.11
C PRO A 316 -5.17 27.11 -19.83
N LEU A 317 -5.54 25.84 -19.74
CA LEU A 317 -4.55 24.77 -19.57
C LEU A 317 -3.96 24.49 -20.95
N THR A 318 -2.65 24.66 -21.06
CA THR A 318 -1.88 24.45 -22.29
C THR A 318 -0.68 23.58 -21.99
N ASP A 319 -0.18 22.86 -22.99
CA ASP A 319 0.98 21.96 -22.85
C ASP A 319 2.24 22.66 -22.34
N THR A 320 2.34 23.97 -22.51
CA THR A 320 3.44 24.82 -22.01
C THR A 320 3.52 24.89 -20.48
N LEU A 321 2.50 24.44 -19.75
CA LEU A 321 2.54 24.39 -18.30
C LEU A 321 3.50 23.31 -17.77
N GLY A 322 3.83 22.29 -18.59
CA GLY A 322 4.71 21.19 -18.23
C GLY A 322 4.04 20.14 -17.33
N LEU A 323 2.71 20.08 -17.37
CA LEU A 323 1.93 19.10 -16.63
C LEU A 323 1.89 17.77 -17.39
N ARG A 324 2.06 16.67 -16.67
CA ARG A 324 1.95 15.32 -17.21
C ARG A 324 0.51 14.84 -17.14
N VAL A 325 0.01 14.22 -18.20
CA VAL A 325 -1.32 13.57 -18.22
C VAL A 325 -1.38 12.44 -17.19
N ASP A 326 -2.57 12.14 -16.69
CA ASP A 326 -2.89 11.13 -15.66
C ASP A 326 -2.29 11.44 -14.29
N THR A 327 -2.26 12.72 -13.93
CA THR A 327 -1.73 13.17 -12.65
C THR A 327 -2.71 14.05 -11.87
N SER A 328 -2.51 14.11 -10.55
CA SER A 328 -3.18 15.07 -9.69
C SER A 328 -2.32 16.33 -9.59
N VAL A 329 -2.97 17.48 -9.71
CA VAL A 329 -2.37 18.80 -9.61
C VAL A 329 -2.95 19.53 -8.41
N ASP A 330 -2.08 20.02 -7.54
CA ASP A 330 -2.46 20.71 -6.31
C ASP A 330 -2.28 22.23 -6.49
N LEU A 331 -3.26 22.98 -5.98
CA LEU A 331 -3.33 24.43 -6.01
C LEU A 331 -3.22 24.96 -4.59
N TYR A 332 -2.31 25.91 -4.38
CA TYR A 332 -2.08 26.54 -3.09
C TYR A 332 -2.22 28.06 -3.20
N LEU A 333 -2.95 28.67 -2.27
CA LEU A 333 -2.94 30.10 -2.05
C LEU A 333 -2.09 30.42 -0.83
N GLU A 334 -1.02 31.19 -1.01
CA GLU A 334 -0.11 31.58 0.06
C GLU A 334 -0.18 33.08 0.34
N ASP A 335 -0.01 33.45 1.62
CA ASP A 335 0.14 34.85 2.03
C ASP A 335 1.57 35.37 1.79
N SER A 336 1.81 36.65 2.08
CA SER A 336 3.13 37.27 1.91
C SER A 336 4.21 36.71 2.86
N GLN A 337 3.83 35.88 3.83
CA GLN A 337 4.71 35.20 4.77
C GLN A 337 4.91 33.72 4.37
N GLU A 338 4.52 33.34 3.16
CA GLU A 338 4.63 31.98 2.62
C GLU A 338 3.85 30.94 3.43
N HIS A 339 2.76 31.37 4.08
CA HIS A 339 1.84 30.45 4.74
C HIS A 339 0.73 30.03 3.78
N ASN A 340 0.48 28.72 3.71
CA ASN A 340 -0.66 28.18 2.98
C ASN A 340 -1.97 28.58 3.68
N VAL A 341 -2.83 29.29 2.94
CA VAL A 341 -4.10 29.84 3.37
C VAL A 341 -5.27 29.01 2.87
N ALA A 342 -5.20 28.49 1.64
CA ALA A 342 -6.23 27.64 1.05
C ALA A 342 -5.61 26.67 0.04
N GLU A 343 -6.17 25.47 -0.04
CA GLU A 343 -5.73 24.41 -0.95
C GLU A 343 -6.92 23.83 -1.70
N GLY A 344 -6.68 23.39 -2.94
CA GLY A 344 -7.57 22.52 -3.68
C GLY A 344 -6.77 21.74 -4.71
N SER A 345 -7.42 20.82 -5.41
CA SER A 345 -6.74 19.99 -6.42
C SER A 345 -7.68 19.65 -7.56
N PHE A 346 -7.08 19.25 -8.68
CA PHE A 346 -7.79 18.75 -9.85
C PHE A 346 -6.99 17.63 -10.52
N ARG A 347 -7.68 16.78 -11.28
CA ARG A 347 -7.07 15.76 -12.13
C ARG A 347 -6.76 16.34 -13.50
N TYR A 348 -5.55 16.12 -13.98
CA TYR A 348 -5.13 16.47 -15.34
C TYR A 348 -5.02 15.17 -16.15
N GLU A 349 -6.04 14.88 -16.95
CA GLU A 349 -6.17 13.63 -17.69
C GLU A 349 -6.85 13.87 -19.03
N ASP A 350 -6.47 13.10 -20.05
CA ASP A 350 -7.14 13.10 -21.34
C ASP A 350 -8.30 12.11 -21.27
N TYR A 351 -9.44 12.59 -20.77
CA TYR A 351 -10.62 11.76 -20.59
C TYR A 351 -11.51 11.82 -21.82
N GLU A 352 -11.85 10.69 -22.41
CA GLU A 352 -12.99 10.58 -23.29
C GLU A 352 -14.27 10.55 -22.45
N LEU A 353 -15.27 11.34 -22.84
CA LEU A 353 -16.57 11.32 -22.17
C LEU A 353 -17.28 10.05 -22.61
N LYS A 354 -17.26 9.04 -21.73
CA LYS A 354 -18.01 7.80 -21.94
C LYS A 354 -19.47 8.06 -21.58
N ASN A 355 -20.35 7.75 -22.51
CA ASN A 355 -21.80 8.00 -22.39
C ASN A 355 -22.58 6.74 -22.02
N ASP A 356 -21.89 5.67 -21.63
CA ASP A 356 -22.55 4.46 -21.16
C ASP A 356 -23.05 4.65 -19.72
N HIS A 357 -24.33 4.36 -19.51
CA HIS A 357 -25.02 4.47 -18.24
C HIS A 357 -25.33 3.08 -17.70
N TYR A 358 -24.91 2.81 -16.47
CA TYR A 358 -25.19 1.56 -15.78
C TYR A 358 -26.06 1.80 -14.56
N ALA A 359 -27.13 1.03 -14.45
CA ALA A 359 -28.05 1.09 -13.32
C ALA A 359 -27.98 -0.20 -12.52
N LEU A 360 -27.81 -0.05 -11.20
CA LEU A 360 -27.94 -1.10 -10.21
C LEU A 360 -29.11 -0.74 -9.30
N ARG A 361 -30.09 -1.63 -9.19
CA ARG A 361 -31.27 -1.48 -8.32
C ARG A 361 -31.50 -2.75 -7.53
N LEU A 362 -32.03 -2.60 -6.33
CA LEU A 362 -32.42 -3.70 -5.45
C LEU A 362 -33.94 -3.79 -5.34
N LEU A 363 -34.46 -5.01 -5.16
CA LEU A 363 -35.90 -5.26 -5.00
C LEU A 363 -36.49 -4.50 -3.81
N ALA A 364 -35.82 -4.58 -2.65
CA ALA A 364 -36.16 -3.79 -1.47
C ALA A 364 -34.96 -2.92 -1.05
N LYS A 365 -35.22 -1.65 -0.73
CA LYS A 365 -34.21 -0.71 -0.20
C LYS A 365 -33.90 -0.94 1.27
N GLU A 366 -34.81 -1.56 2.00
CA GLU A 366 -34.68 -1.89 3.43
C GLU A 366 -35.24 -3.32 3.63
N PRO A 367 -34.46 -4.35 3.25
CA PRO A 367 -34.92 -5.72 3.40
C PRO A 367 -34.92 -6.13 4.88
N TRP A 368 -35.93 -6.88 5.31
CA TRP A 368 -35.91 -7.58 6.60
C TRP A 368 -35.29 -8.96 6.46
N ARG A 369 -34.76 -9.49 7.55
CA ARG A 369 -34.17 -10.83 7.62
C ARG A 369 -35.10 -11.90 7.03
N GLY A 370 -34.55 -12.70 6.11
CA GLY A 370 -35.28 -13.78 5.43
C GLY A 370 -36.17 -13.34 4.27
N GLN A 371 -36.31 -12.03 4.02
CA GLN A 371 -37.01 -11.53 2.83
C GLN A 371 -36.22 -11.90 1.57
N PRO A 372 -36.87 -12.46 0.54
CA PRO A 372 -36.23 -12.68 -0.75
C PRO A 372 -35.73 -11.35 -1.34
N GLN A 373 -34.48 -11.33 -1.78
CA GLN A 373 -33.86 -10.16 -2.38
C GLN A 373 -33.46 -10.45 -3.82
N ALA A 374 -33.60 -9.45 -4.69
CA ALA A 374 -33.13 -9.51 -6.07
C ALA A 374 -32.47 -8.20 -6.47
N VAL A 375 -31.61 -8.29 -7.48
CA VAL A 375 -30.90 -7.18 -8.10
C VAL A 375 -31.43 -7.02 -9.52
N PHE A 376 -31.66 -5.79 -9.93
CA PHE A 376 -32.01 -5.41 -11.30
C PHE A 376 -30.87 -4.57 -11.86
N LEU A 377 -30.43 -4.95 -13.06
CA LEU A 377 -29.23 -4.41 -13.69
C LEU A 377 -29.58 -3.98 -15.11
N ARG A 378 -29.07 -2.82 -15.53
CA ARG A 378 -29.22 -2.34 -16.90
C ARG A 378 -27.96 -1.59 -17.31
N GLY A 379 -27.55 -1.76 -18.56
CA GLY A 379 -26.52 -0.95 -19.21
C GLY A 379 -27.11 -0.35 -20.48
N SER A 380 -26.96 0.95 -20.68
CA SER A 380 -27.45 1.67 -21.85
C SER A 380 -26.40 2.63 -22.40
N ASP A 381 -26.42 2.86 -23.71
CA ASP A 381 -25.56 3.84 -24.37
C ASP A 381 -26.09 5.28 -24.23
N ALA A 382 -25.43 6.22 -24.92
CA ALA A 382 -25.83 7.62 -25.02
C ALA A 382 -27.24 7.85 -25.58
N ASN A 383 -27.77 6.89 -26.34
CA ASN A 383 -29.06 6.95 -27.00
C ASN A 383 -30.15 6.18 -26.21
N GLU A 384 -29.86 5.81 -24.96
CA GLU A 384 -30.71 5.00 -24.09
C GLU A 384 -31.00 3.58 -24.63
N LEU A 385 -30.22 3.12 -25.61
CA LEU A 385 -30.30 1.77 -26.15
C LEU A 385 -29.53 0.82 -25.25
N ASN A 386 -30.09 -0.37 -25.02
CA ASN A 386 -29.43 -1.36 -24.15
C ASN A 386 -28.14 -1.88 -24.80
N LEU A 387 -27.14 -2.14 -23.98
CA LEU A 387 -25.87 -2.70 -24.39
C LEU A 387 -25.99 -4.24 -24.54
N PRO A 388 -26.01 -4.80 -25.76
CA PRO A 388 -26.32 -6.22 -25.98
C PRO A 388 -25.20 -7.18 -25.56
N ASP A 389 -23.98 -6.67 -25.45
CA ASP A 389 -22.73 -7.39 -25.21
C ASP A 389 -22.14 -7.08 -23.82
N ALA A 390 -22.86 -6.31 -23.00
CA ALA A 390 -22.49 -6.04 -21.62
C ALA A 390 -22.70 -7.29 -20.75
N ARG A 391 -21.69 -7.60 -19.94
CA ARG A 391 -21.75 -8.65 -18.92
C ARG A 391 -21.57 -8.04 -17.54
N VAL A 392 -22.15 -8.70 -16.54
CA VAL A 392 -22.07 -8.25 -15.14
C VAL A 392 -21.49 -9.34 -14.26
N ARG A 393 -20.60 -8.93 -13.36
CA ARG A 393 -20.13 -9.72 -12.22
C ARG A 393 -20.65 -9.09 -10.95
N LEU A 394 -21.49 -9.82 -10.23
CA LEU A 394 -22.01 -9.44 -8.93
C LEU A 394 -21.17 -10.05 -7.82
N ALA A 395 -20.92 -9.27 -6.78
CA ALA A 395 -20.38 -9.74 -5.52
C ALA A 395 -21.20 -9.15 -4.36
N VAL A 396 -21.58 -10.00 -3.42
CA VAL A 396 -22.20 -9.59 -2.15
C VAL A 396 -21.11 -9.63 -1.08
N LEU A 397 -20.80 -8.47 -0.52
CA LEU A 397 -19.68 -8.26 0.39
C LEU A 397 -20.20 -7.74 1.74
N PRO A 398 -19.59 -8.09 2.88
CA PRO A 398 -19.84 -7.38 4.13
C PRO A 398 -19.36 -5.92 4.02
N ALA A 399 -20.19 -4.95 4.43
CA ALA A 399 -19.92 -3.51 4.25
C ALA A 399 -19.50 -2.79 5.54
N ALA A 400 -19.92 -3.29 6.71
CA ALA A 400 -19.51 -2.73 8.00
C ALA A 400 -19.11 -3.81 9.00
N ALA A 401 -18.56 -3.37 10.13
CA ALA A 401 -18.35 -4.24 11.26
C ALA A 401 -19.70 -4.85 11.69
N PRO A 402 -19.75 -6.16 11.93
CA PRO A 402 -20.99 -6.81 12.34
C PRO A 402 -21.49 -6.26 13.66
N GLY A 403 -22.81 -6.23 13.81
CA GLY A 403 -23.51 -5.83 15.02
C GLY A 403 -23.38 -6.87 16.14
N ARG A 404 -24.46 -7.08 16.89
CA ARG A 404 -24.43 -8.02 18.02
C ARG A 404 -24.27 -9.45 17.51
N LEU A 405 -23.18 -10.10 17.91
CA LEU A 405 -22.98 -11.53 17.65
C LEU A 405 -24.00 -12.35 18.47
N PRO A 406 -24.80 -13.23 17.85
CA PRO A 406 -25.73 -14.09 18.59
C PRO A 406 -24.99 -15.17 19.40
N THR A 407 -23.82 -15.60 18.91
CA THR A 407 -22.94 -16.55 19.59
C THR A 407 -21.65 -15.86 20.02
N ARG A 408 -20.84 -16.53 20.86
CA ARG A 408 -19.53 -15.97 21.27
C ARG A 408 -18.59 -15.69 20.09
N ARG A 409 -18.78 -16.38 18.95
CA ARG A 409 -17.88 -16.41 17.80
C ARG A 409 -18.65 -16.82 16.55
N LEU A 410 -18.42 -16.15 15.43
CA LEU A 410 -18.98 -16.47 14.13
C LEU A 410 -17.91 -16.24 13.05
N PHE A 411 -17.87 -17.09 12.03
CA PHE A 411 -17.07 -16.87 10.84
C PHE A 411 -17.88 -16.07 9.81
N LEU A 412 -17.34 -14.94 9.37
CA LEU A 412 -17.90 -14.11 8.32
C LEU A 412 -16.91 -14.08 7.15
N PRO A 413 -17.26 -14.65 5.99
CA PRO A 413 -16.38 -14.58 4.83
C PRO A 413 -16.31 -13.14 4.30
N ASP A 414 -15.21 -12.81 3.62
CA ASP A 414 -15.01 -11.50 2.96
C ASP A 414 -15.96 -11.31 1.76
N THR A 415 -16.45 -12.41 1.21
CA THR A 415 -17.38 -12.47 0.09
C THR A 415 -18.48 -13.46 0.43
N LEU A 416 -19.72 -12.99 0.54
CA LEU A 416 -20.88 -13.83 0.85
C LEU A 416 -21.32 -14.64 -0.38
N TRP A 417 -21.25 -14.01 -1.57
CA TRP A 417 -21.71 -14.61 -2.81
C TRP A 417 -21.14 -13.91 -4.04
N THR A 418 -20.95 -14.66 -5.11
CA THR A 418 -20.58 -14.13 -6.42
C THR A 418 -21.44 -14.73 -7.52
N HIS A 419 -21.68 -13.97 -8.57
CA HIS A 419 -22.44 -14.41 -9.74
C HIS A 419 -21.99 -13.67 -10.99
N ALA A 420 -22.02 -14.32 -12.14
CA ALA A 420 -21.66 -13.71 -13.41
C ALA A 420 -22.65 -14.11 -14.49
N GLN A 421 -23.12 -13.15 -15.28
CA GLN A 421 -23.99 -13.41 -16.43
C GLN A 421 -23.94 -12.26 -17.44
N LEU A 422 -24.50 -12.51 -18.63
CA LEU A 422 -24.78 -11.47 -19.62
C LEU A 422 -25.96 -10.60 -19.15
N LEU A 423 -25.96 -9.33 -19.56
CA LEU A 423 -27.14 -8.49 -19.45
C LEU A 423 -28.16 -8.86 -20.53
N ASP A 424 -29.42 -8.67 -20.21
CA ASP A 424 -30.54 -8.78 -21.13
C ASP A 424 -30.46 -7.65 -22.16
N PRO A 425 -30.37 -7.95 -23.48
CA PRO A 425 -30.27 -6.94 -24.52
C PRO A 425 -31.57 -6.15 -24.72
N LEU A 426 -32.71 -6.64 -24.23
CA LEU A 426 -34.03 -6.04 -24.47
C LEU A 426 -34.58 -5.32 -23.24
N GLY A 427 -33.96 -5.46 -22.07
CA GLY A 427 -34.43 -4.79 -20.87
C GLY A 427 -33.54 -4.96 -19.66
N GLU A 428 -34.19 -5.22 -18.54
CA GLU A 428 -33.51 -5.26 -17.25
C GLU A 428 -33.22 -6.69 -16.84
N THR A 429 -31.99 -6.88 -16.39
CA THR A 429 -31.51 -8.17 -15.97
C THR A 429 -31.83 -8.37 -14.50
N ARG A 430 -32.71 -9.32 -14.18
CA ARG A 430 -33.03 -9.68 -12.80
C ARG A 430 -32.14 -10.84 -12.33
N VAL A 431 -31.49 -10.67 -11.19
CA VAL A 431 -30.72 -11.71 -10.50
C VAL A 431 -31.21 -11.86 -9.07
N ASN A 432 -31.65 -13.06 -8.68
CA ASN A 432 -32.09 -13.32 -7.32
C ASN A 432 -30.89 -13.62 -6.42
N ILE A 433 -30.81 -12.96 -5.26
CA ILE A 433 -29.78 -13.22 -4.24
C ILE A 433 -30.25 -14.41 -3.40
N PRO A 434 -29.48 -15.51 -3.30
CA PRO A 434 -29.91 -16.66 -2.53
C PRO A 434 -29.92 -16.34 -1.02
N PRO A 435 -30.99 -16.65 -0.26
CA PRO A 435 -31.09 -16.26 1.15
C PRO A 435 -30.08 -17.01 2.05
N ARG A 436 -29.57 -18.16 1.61
CA ARG A 436 -28.63 -19.00 2.38
C ARG A 436 -27.21 -18.45 2.48
N ILE A 437 -26.90 -17.38 1.74
CA ILE A 437 -25.56 -16.77 1.76
C ILE A 437 -25.34 -15.91 3.00
N PHE A 438 -26.43 -15.45 3.63
CA PHE A 438 -26.35 -14.57 4.77
C PHE A 438 -26.22 -15.36 6.07
N PRO A 439 -25.19 -15.10 6.89
CA PRO A 439 -25.08 -15.73 8.20
C PRO A 439 -26.17 -15.21 9.15
N ASP A 440 -26.45 -15.97 10.20
CA ASP A 440 -27.29 -15.50 11.31
C ASP A 440 -26.55 -14.44 12.13
N LEU A 441 -26.55 -13.21 11.63
CA LEU A 441 -25.85 -12.06 12.20
C LEU A 441 -26.52 -10.77 11.73
N ASP A 442 -26.54 -9.76 12.60
CA ASP A 442 -26.86 -8.38 12.23
C ASP A 442 -25.65 -7.76 11.51
N LEU A 443 -25.78 -7.50 10.21
CA LEU A 443 -24.68 -7.00 9.39
C LEU A 443 -25.19 -6.09 8.28
N SER A 444 -24.38 -5.14 7.84
CA SER A 444 -24.63 -4.47 6.56
C SER A 444 -23.82 -5.15 5.46
N TYR A 445 -24.43 -5.29 4.28
CA TYR A 445 -23.80 -5.85 3.10
C TYR A 445 -23.85 -4.86 1.94
N ALA A 446 -22.88 -4.96 1.06
CA ALA A 446 -22.80 -4.23 -0.18
C ALA A 446 -23.00 -5.21 -1.34
N VAL A 447 -23.87 -4.84 -2.28
CA VAL A 447 -23.98 -5.49 -3.58
C VAL A 447 -23.14 -4.67 -4.54
N GLN A 448 -22.03 -5.25 -4.99
CA GLN A 448 -21.15 -4.64 -5.98
C GLN A 448 -21.42 -5.29 -7.35
N ALA A 449 -21.78 -4.46 -8.33
CA ALA A 449 -21.93 -4.87 -9.72
C ALA A 449 -20.78 -4.32 -10.55
N THR A 450 -19.95 -5.20 -11.10
CA THR A 450 -18.92 -4.85 -12.07
C THR A 450 -19.43 -5.16 -13.47
N PHE A 451 -19.71 -4.12 -14.24
CA PHE A 451 -20.10 -4.20 -15.64
C PHE A 451 -18.87 -4.20 -16.54
N LEU A 452 -18.90 -5.02 -17.58
CA LEU A 452 -17.83 -5.20 -18.56
C LEU A 452 -18.42 -5.24 -19.97
N THR A 453 -17.93 -4.40 -20.88
CA THR A 453 -18.30 -4.43 -22.31
C THR A 453 -17.33 -5.28 -23.13
N SER A 454 -17.60 -5.43 -24.44
CA SER A 454 -16.68 -6.08 -25.39
C SER A 454 -15.37 -5.30 -25.58
N ASP A 455 -15.42 -3.97 -25.48
CA ASP A 455 -14.27 -3.07 -25.56
C ASP A 455 -13.43 -3.04 -24.26
N ASN A 456 -13.67 -3.98 -23.35
CA ASN A 456 -13.06 -4.07 -22.02
C ASN A 456 -13.28 -2.82 -21.15
N GLU A 457 -14.33 -2.05 -21.40
CA GLU A 457 -14.72 -1.00 -20.47
C GLU A 457 -15.22 -1.62 -19.18
N ARG A 458 -14.80 -1.05 -18.05
CA ARG A 458 -15.17 -1.54 -16.73
C ARG A 458 -15.86 -0.44 -15.94
N HIS A 459 -17.10 -0.68 -15.57
CA HIS A 459 -17.85 0.20 -14.66
C HIS A 459 -18.22 -0.55 -13.38
N VAL A 460 -18.22 0.13 -12.24
CA VAL A 460 -18.52 -0.48 -10.94
C VAL A 460 -19.58 0.34 -10.23
N GLU A 461 -20.72 -0.28 -9.96
CA GLU A 461 -21.76 0.26 -9.09
C GLU A 461 -21.81 -0.50 -7.78
N THR A 462 -22.12 0.19 -6.69
CA THR A 462 -22.21 -0.44 -5.36
C THR A 462 -23.37 0.16 -4.57
N ILE A 463 -24.21 -0.71 -4.01
CA ILE A 463 -25.27 -0.30 -3.08
C ILE A 463 -25.11 -1.08 -1.77
N SER A 464 -25.17 -0.36 -0.65
CA SER A 464 -25.10 -0.91 0.70
C SER A 464 -26.48 -0.96 1.35
N LEU A 465 -26.76 -2.06 2.04
CA LEU A 465 -28.01 -2.35 2.72
C LEU A 465 -27.76 -2.93 4.12
N PRO A 466 -28.67 -2.72 5.09
CA PRO A 466 -28.70 -3.49 6.33
C PRO A 466 -29.29 -4.90 6.09
N TYR A 467 -28.99 -5.86 6.98
CA TYR A 467 -29.53 -7.24 7.00
C TYR A 467 -29.81 -7.74 8.42
#